data_AF-A0A2M9EUN7-F1
#
_entry.id   AF-A0A2M9EUN7-F1
#
_cell.length_a   1.000
_cell.length_b   1.000
_cell.length_c   1.000
_cell.angle_alpha   90.00
_cell.angle_beta   90.00
_cell.angle_gamma   90.00
#
_symmetry.space_group_name_H-M   'P 1'
#
loop_
_entity.id
_entity.type
_entity.pdbx_description
1 polymer ?
#
loop_
_entity_poly.entity_id
_entity_poly.type
_entity_poly.pdbx_seq_one_letter_code
_entity_poly.pdbx_strand_id
1 'polypeptide(L)'
;MDNARTSAINALWQGALTSLVHWRVLLLWWLAGLVPAFWLSRQVANAAYAILAHHPEAGRIIAEPDLAALADAWLANNEVIAQLTLDVLPPLLLTALLAPWTAGIAVTGLRAVTPPGFAALCRGGLREYAPQLRLYLLALLPLLITLPVSMMALSFAEMKAAQAITYSQAAPWHYGAWAFSAVLVLPVLASISAARAAFATDPMLRSALLALGRGWRLMGQRFFAWLAVLLVTLLPGLAASLLLARLGLAHGASPLPTLLASQITVLTVGWSRLARLAALQRLFPKPGDRR
;
A
#
# COMPACT_ATOMS: atom_id res chain seq x y z
N MET A 1 15.72 -26.67 25.23
CA MET A 1 14.38 -26.21 24.86
C MET A 1 14.45 -25.84 23.40
N ASP A 2 13.97 -26.72 22.54
CA ASP A 2 14.22 -26.67 21.11
C ASP A 2 13.75 -25.37 20.49
N ASN A 3 14.69 -24.74 19.80
CA ASN A 3 14.51 -23.54 19.03
C ASN A 3 13.71 -23.93 17.77
N ALA A 4 12.42 -24.20 17.96
CA ALA A 4 11.51 -24.56 16.88
C ALA A 4 11.37 -23.34 15.97
N ARG A 5 12.30 -23.25 15.01
CA ARG A 5 12.32 -22.27 13.94
C ARG A 5 10.94 -22.31 13.29
N THR A 6 10.13 -21.28 13.54
CA THR A 6 8.81 -21.16 12.93
C THR A 6 8.99 -21.17 11.41
N SER A 7 8.46 -22.21 10.78
CA SER A 7 8.35 -22.31 9.32
C SER A 7 7.54 -21.11 8.81
N ALA A 8 7.92 -20.58 7.65
CA ALA A 8 7.22 -19.46 7.00
C ALA A 8 5.72 -19.77 6.79
N ILE A 9 5.39 -21.03 6.51
CA ILE A 9 4.01 -21.50 6.33
C ILE A 9 3.20 -21.35 7.62
N ASN A 10 3.77 -21.78 8.76
CA ASN A 10 3.10 -21.63 10.06
C ASN A 10 2.95 -20.16 10.44
N ALA A 11 3.96 -19.32 10.16
CA ALA A 11 3.89 -17.89 10.39
C ALA A 11 2.78 -17.22 9.56
N LEU A 12 2.61 -17.63 8.30
CA LEU A 12 1.55 -17.15 7.41
C LEU A 12 0.16 -17.57 7.89
N TRP A 13 -0.03 -18.87 8.18
CA TRP A 13 -1.32 -19.40 8.63
C TRP A 13 -1.79 -18.74 9.93
N GLN A 14 -0.90 -18.70 10.93
CA GLN A 14 -1.23 -18.04 12.19
C GLN A 14 -1.37 -16.53 12.03
N GLY A 15 -0.63 -15.91 11.10
CA GLY A 15 -0.73 -14.49 10.75
C GLY A 15 -2.11 -14.12 10.24
N ALA A 16 -2.62 -14.91 9.28
CA ALA A 16 -3.95 -14.81 8.73
C ALA A 16 -5.04 -14.91 9.81
N LEU A 17 -4.96 -15.92 10.68
CA LEU A 17 -5.91 -16.10 11.79
C LEU A 17 -5.87 -14.95 12.79
N THR A 18 -4.68 -14.51 13.20
CA THR A 18 -4.56 -13.37 14.13
C THR A 18 -5.11 -12.08 13.55
N SER A 19 -4.99 -11.88 12.24
CA SER A 19 -5.54 -10.71 11.56
C SER A 19 -7.08 -10.65 11.69
N LEU A 20 -7.75 -11.80 11.56
CA LEU A 20 -9.21 -11.90 11.70
C LEU A 20 -9.69 -11.62 13.14
N VAL A 21 -8.94 -12.08 14.14
CA VAL A 21 -9.26 -11.80 15.56
C VAL A 21 -9.20 -10.29 15.86
N HIS A 22 -8.33 -9.54 15.17
CA HIS A 22 -8.16 -8.11 15.35
C HIS A 22 -9.01 -7.26 14.38
N TRP A 23 -10.23 -7.70 14.09
CA TRP A 23 -11.16 -6.98 13.20
C TRP A 23 -11.38 -5.51 13.57
N ARG A 24 -11.29 -5.14 14.86
CA ARG A 24 -11.39 -3.75 15.32
C ARG A 24 -10.26 -2.87 14.76
N VAL A 25 -9.06 -3.42 14.59
CA VAL A 25 -7.93 -2.73 13.94
C VAL A 25 -8.24 -2.49 12.46
N LEU A 26 -8.80 -3.51 11.78
CA LEU A 26 -9.21 -3.38 10.38
C LEU A 26 -10.30 -2.33 10.20
N LEU A 27 -11.29 -2.29 11.10
CA LEU A 27 -12.36 -1.31 11.06
C LEU A 27 -11.83 0.11 11.27
N LEU A 28 -10.96 0.33 12.27
CA LEU A 28 -10.34 1.65 12.47
C LEU A 28 -9.45 2.07 11.30
N TRP A 29 -8.69 1.14 10.72
CA TRP A 29 -7.88 1.39 9.53
C TRP A 29 -8.74 1.77 8.32
N TRP A 30 -9.85 1.04 8.12
CA TRP A 30 -10.80 1.30 7.05
C TRP A 30 -11.47 2.67 7.21
N LEU A 31 -12.01 2.98 8.39
CA LEU A 31 -12.61 4.28 8.70
C LEU A 31 -11.60 5.44 8.51
N ALA A 32 -10.36 5.25 8.97
CA ALA A 32 -9.31 6.26 8.79
C ALA A 32 -9.00 6.50 7.31
N GLY A 33 -9.05 5.47 6.47
CA GLY A 33 -8.85 5.58 5.02
C GLY A 33 -10.03 6.20 4.28
N LEU A 34 -11.26 5.99 4.77
CA LEU A 34 -12.47 6.55 4.14
C LEU A 34 -12.49 8.07 4.15
N VAL A 35 -12.03 8.71 5.22
CA VAL A 35 -12.07 10.19 5.33
C VAL A 35 -11.29 10.87 4.20
N PRO A 36 -9.99 10.61 3.99
CA PRO A 36 -9.25 11.20 2.87
C PRO A 36 -9.72 10.67 1.51
N ALA A 37 -10.16 9.40 1.42
CA ALA A 37 -10.66 8.84 0.16
C ALA A 37 -11.95 9.52 -0.30
N PHE A 38 -12.88 9.79 0.61
CA PHE A 38 -14.12 10.51 0.31
C PHE A 38 -13.83 11.93 -0.15
N TRP A 39 -12.92 12.63 0.53
CA TRP A 39 -12.52 13.97 0.13
C TRP A 39 -11.86 13.96 -1.26
N LEU A 40 -10.89 13.08 -1.51
CA LEU A 40 -10.25 12.94 -2.81
C LEU A 40 -11.26 12.59 -3.92
N SER A 41 -12.15 11.63 -3.66
CA SER A 41 -13.20 11.22 -4.60
C SER A 41 -14.11 12.39 -4.96
N ARG A 42 -14.41 13.29 -4.02
CA ARG A 42 -15.20 14.49 -4.29
C ARG A 42 -14.46 15.45 -5.23
N GLN A 43 -13.17 15.66 -5.04
CA GLN A 43 -12.38 16.54 -5.92
C GLN A 43 -12.30 15.98 -7.35
N VAL A 44 -12.04 14.68 -7.47
CA VAL A 44 -12.02 14.00 -8.77
C VAL A 44 -13.40 14.04 -9.43
N ALA A 45 -14.48 13.82 -8.68
CA ALA A 45 -15.85 13.90 -9.19
C ALA A 45 -16.21 15.31 -9.67
N ASN A 46 -15.82 16.35 -8.93
CA ASN A 46 -16.03 17.75 -9.32
C ASN A 46 -15.27 18.10 -10.61
N ALA A 47 -14.00 17.69 -10.73
CA ALA A 47 -13.20 17.89 -11.93
C ALA A 47 -13.78 17.13 -13.13
N ALA A 48 -14.17 15.87 -12.94
CA ALA A 48 -14.83 15.08 -13.98
C ALA A 48 -16.15 15.72 -14.42
N TYR A 49 -16.95 16.24 -13.48
CA TYR A 49 -18.17 16.96 -13.79
C TYR A 49 -17.89 18.25 -14.57
N ALA A 50 -16.89 19.05 -14.18
CA ALA A 50 -16.52 20.27 -14.89
C ALA A 50 -16.14 20.00 -16.36
N ILE A 51 -15.42 18.89 -16.60
CA ILE A 51 -14.98 18.49 -17.95
C ILE A 51 -16.13 17.89 -18.77
N LEU A 52 -16.93 16.98 -18.17
CA LEU A 52 -17.90 16.17 -18.91
C LEU A 52 -19.30 16.78 -18.97
N ALA A 53 -19.70 17.64 -18.03
CA ALA A 53 -21.08 18.15 -17.97
C ALA A 53 -21.52 18.93 -19.21
N HIS A 54 -20.56 19.50 -19.95
CA HIS A 54 -20.79 20.30 -21.15
C HIS A 54 -20.31 19.59 -22.43
N HIS A 55 -19.80 18.36 -22.32
CA HIS A 55 -19.28 17.63 -23.45
C HIS A 55 -20.44 17.01 -24.25
N PRO A 56 -20.55 17.27 -25.57
CA PRO A 56 -21.69 16.82 -26.37
C PRO A 56 -21.81 15.30 -26.43
N GLU A 57 -20.68 14.58 -26.33
CA GLU A 57 -20.64 13.12 -26.30
C GLU A 57 -20.52 12.51 -24.90
N ALA A 58 -20.74 13.27 -23.82
CA ALA A 58 -20.58 12.76 -22.45
C ALA A 58 -21.35 11.46 -22.20
N GLY A 59 -22.58 11.36 -22.70
CA GLY A 59 -23.40 10.15 -22.59
C GLY A 59 -22.78 8.93 -23.30
N ARG A 60 -22.15 9.13 -24.47
CA ARG A 60 -21.44 8.07 -25.21
C ARG A 60 -20.20 7.62 -24.46
N ILE A 61 -19.37 8.56 -23.99
CA ILE A 61 -18.14 8.29 -23.25
C ILE A 61 -18.43 7.54 -21.93
N ILE A 62 -19.57 7.83 -21.29
CA ILE A 62 -19.97 7.15 -20.05
C ILE A 62 -20.50 5.74 -20.33
N ALA A 63 -21.23 5.54 -21.44
CA ALA A 63 -21.80 4.24 -21.80
C ALA A 63 -20.74 3.28 -22.38
N GLU A 64 -19.83 3.82 -23.19
CA GLU A 64 -18.70 3.13 -23.80
C GLU A 64 -17.43 3.91 -23.43
N PRO A 65 -16.72 3.52 -22.36
CA PRO A 65 -15.55 4.23 -21.87
C PRO A 65 -14.40 4.15 -22.88
N ASP A 66 -14.41 5.09 -23.82
CA ASP A 66 -13.31 5.38 -24.73
C ASP A 66 -12.26 6.18 -23.97
N LEU A 67 -11.21 5.48 -23.55
CA LEU A 67 -10.10 6.05 -22.79
C LEU A 67 -9.34 7.12 -23.58
N ALA A 68 -9.32 7.03 -24.92
CA ALA A 68 -8.66 8.04 -25.76
C ALA A 68 -9.48 9.34 -25.77
N ALA A 69 -10.78 9.25 -26.04
CA ALA A 69 -11.68 10.41 -26.00
C ALA A 69 -11.72 11.06 -24.60
N LEU A 70 -11.66 10.26 -23.54
CA LEU A 70 -11.59 10.76 -22.17
C LEU A 70 -10.25 11.45 -21.89
N ALA A 71 -9.13 10.88 -22.34
CA ALA A 71 -7.81 11.51 -22.18
C ALA A 71 -7.74 12.86 -22.94
N ASP A 72 -8.24 12.91 -24.17
CA ASP A 72 -8.30 14.16 -24.95
C ASP A 72 -9.17 15.22 -24.28
N ALA A 73 -10.36 14.83 -23.78
CA ALA A 73 -11.23 15.74 -23.03
C ALA A 73 -10.55 16.28 -21.76
N TRP A 74 -9.77 15.45 -21.06
CA TRP A 74 -8.99 15.89 -19.91
C TRP A 74 -7.87 16.87 -20.33
N LEU A 75 -7.05 16.51 -21.31
CA LEU A 75 -5.92 17.33 -21.78
C LEU A 75 -6.36 18.67 -22.38
N ALA A 76 -7.56 18.75 -22.94
CA ALA A 76 -8.15 20.02 -23.42
C ALA A 76 -8.50 21.00 -22.28
N ASN A 77 -8.59 20.53 -21.04
CA ASN A 77 -9.03 21.31 -19.87
C ASN A 77 -7.89 21.55 -18.87
N ASN A 78 -6.81 22.18 -19.33
CA ASN A 78 -5.60 22.44 -18.53
C ASN A 78 -5.87 23.21 -17.22
N GLU A 79 -6.81 24.15 -17.20
CA GLU A 79 -7.16 24.90 -15.99
C GLU A 79 -7.78 23.99 -14.91
N VAL A 80 -8.68 23.09 -15.31
CA VAL A 80 -9.30 22.11 -14.40
C VAL A 80 -8.26 21.12 -13.89
N ILE A 81 -7.33 20.68 -14.74
CA ILE A 81 -6.22 19.82 -14.32
C ILE A 81 -5.33 20.56 -13.30
N ALA A 82 -4.92 21.79 -13.60
CA ALA A 82 -4.08 22.59 -12.70
C ALA A 82 -4.76 22.77 -11.34
N GLN A 83 -6.06 23.10 -11.33
CA GLN A 83 -6.83 23.20 -10.09
C GLN A 83 -6.91 21.85 -9.35
N LEU A 84 -7.19 20.75 -10.05
CA LEU A 84 -7.24 19.42 -9.46
C LEU A 84 -5.89 19.05 -8.80
N THR A 85 -4.76 19.37 -9.43
CA THR A 85 -3.44 19.07 -8.84
C THR A 85 -3.23 19.76 -7.49
N LEU A 86 -3.76 20.97 -7.32
CA LEU A 86 -3.74 21.68 -6.04
C LEU A 86 -4.76 21.08 -5.05
N ASP A 87 -5.96 20.75 -5.53
CA ASP A 87 -7.07 20.22 -4.71
C ASP A 87 -6.84 18.79 -4.19
N VAL A 88 -5.94 18.03 -4.82
CA VAL A 88 -5.54 16.69 -4.39
C VAL A 88 -4.52 16.75 -3.23
N LEU A 89 -3.81 17.86 -3.04
CA LEU A 89 -2.77 17.96 -2.01
C LEU A 89 -3.33 17.82 -0.57
N PRO A 90 -4.44 18.48 -0.16
CA PRO A 90 -4.99 18.33 1.18
C PRO A 90 -5.38 16.90 1.60
N PRO A 91 -6.12 16.10 0.80
CA PRO A 91 -6.44 14.71 1.18
C PRO A 91 -5.20 13.81 1.20
N LEU A 92 -4.17 14.09 0.38
CA LEU A 92 -2.89 13.40 0.46
C LEU A 92 -2.13 13.71 1.75
N LEU A 93 -2.10 14.98 2.17
CA LEU A 93 -1.52 15.39 3.44
C LEU A 93 -2.24 14.74 4.63
N LEU A 94 -3.58 14.69 4.58
CA LEU A 94 -4.37 14.00 5.59
C LEU A 94 -4.05 12.50 5.63
N THR A 95 -3.90 11.86 4.47
CA THR A 95 -3.48 10.46 4.38
C THR A 95 -2.10 10.26 4.98
N ALA A 96 -1.14 11.15 4.67
CA ALA A 96 0.21 11.10 5.22
C ALA A 96 0.22 11.28 6.74
N LEU A 97 -0.68 12.11 7.29
CA LEU A 97 -0.83 12.32 8.74
C LEU A 97 -1.50 11.13 9.45
N LEU A 98 -2.49 10.50 8.82
CA LEU A 98 -3.18 9.32 9.38
C LEU A 98 -2.36 8.03 9.26
N ALA A 99 -1.42 7.97 8.31
CA ALA A 99 -0.62 6.78 8.05
C ALA A 99 0.24 6.30 9.25
N PRO A 100 0.98 7.18 9.98
CA PRO A 100 1.67 6.79 11.21
C PRO A 100 0.72 6.33 12.32
N TRP A 101 -0.43 7.00 12.47
CA TRP A 101 -1.41 6.65 13.50
C TRP A 101 -2.01 5.25 13.26
N THR A 102 -2.45 4.98 12.05
CA THR A 102 -2.99 3.66 11.67
C THR A 102 -1.94 2.55 11.78
N ALA A 103 -0.67 2.83 11.47
CA ALA A 103 0.44 1.91 11.72
C ALA A 103 0.64 1.65 13.22
N GLY A 104 0.50 2.67 14.07
CA GLY A 104 0.56 2.55 15.52
C GLY A 104 -0.58 1.70 16.09
N ILE A 105 -1.80 1.82 15.56
CA ILE A 105 -2.94 0.98 15.93
C ILE A 105 -2.63 -0.49 15.62
N ALA A 106 -2.09 -0.78 14.44
CA ALA A 106 -1.72 -2.15 14.04
C ALA A 106 -0.65 -2.75 14.97
N VAL A 107 0.40 -1.99 15.27
CA VAL A 107 1.45 -2.42 16.21
C VAL A 107 0.90 -2.65 17.62
N THR A 108 0.02 -1.76 18.10
CA THR A 108 -0.63 -1.91 19.41
C THR A 108 -1.50 -3.17 19.47
N GLY A 109 -2.29 -3.42 18.42
CA GLY A 109 -3.12 -4.62 18.33
C GLY A 109 -2.28 -5.90 18.38
N LEU A 110 -1.20 -5.96 17.59
CA LEU A 110 -0.32 -7.13 17.51
C LEU A 110 0.55 -7.36 18.75
N ARG A 111 0.75 -6.35 19.60
CA ARG A 111 1.44 -6.47 20.89
C ARG A 111 0.54 -7.03 22.00
N ALA A 112 -0.77 -6.84 21.89
CA ALA A 112 -1.69 -7.23 22.94
C ALA A 112 -1.92 -8.75 22.92
N VAL A 113 -1.90 -9.38 24.10
CA VAL A 113 -2.19 -10.82 24.25
C VAL A 113 -3.67 -11.10 23.97
N THR A 114 -4.54 -10.16 24.33
CA THR A 114 -5.99 -10.19 24.06
C THR A 114 -6.38 -9.03 23.16
N PRO A 115 -7.39 -9.20 22.27
CA PRO A 115 -7.77 -8.16 21.31
C PRO A 115 -8.29 -6.91 22.04
N PRO A 116 -7.58 -5.77 21.96
CA PRO A 116 -7.93 -4.56 22.71
C PRO A 116 -9.26 -3.95 22.23
N GLY A 117 -9.89 -3.17 23.11
CA GLY A 117 -11.05 -2.35 22.75
C GLY A 117 -10.68 -1.10 21.94
N PHE A 118 -11.67 -0.43 21.34
CA PHE A 118 -11.46 0.76 20.49
C PHE A 118 -10.68 1.87 21.20
N ALA A 119 -11.04 2.22 22.44
CA ALA A 119 -10.35 3.27 23.20
C ALA A 119 -8.88 2.93 23.53
N ALA A 120 -8.57 1.64 23.73
CA ALA A 120 -7.20 1.19 23.94
C ALA A 120 -6.39 1.25 22.65
N LEU A 121 -7.00 0.86 21.52
CA LEU A 121 -6.41 0.96 20.19
C LEU A 121 -6.09 2.40 19.79
N CYS A 122 -7.04 3.33 19.95
CA CYS A 122 -6.81 4.74 19.62
C CYS A 122 -5.71 5.36 20.48
N ARG A 123 -5.70 5.11 21.79
CA ARG A 123 -4.65 5.59 22.70
C ARG A 123 -3.28 4.97 22.38
N GLY A 124 -3.24 3.67 22.07
CA GLY A 124 -2.02 3.00 21.65
C GLY A 124 -1.48 3.52 20.33
N GLY A 125 -2.36 3.76 19.35
CA GLY A 125 -2.02 4.39 18.09
C GLY A 125 -1.39 5.77 18.26
N LEU A 126 -1.92 6.60 19.17
CA LEU A 126 -1.35 7.91 19.49
C LEU A 126 0.01 7.80 20.23
N ARG A 127 0.16 6.82 21.13
CA ARG A 127 1.45 6.58 21.82
C ARG A 127 2.56 6.16 20.86
N GLU A 128 2.23 5.33 19.86
CA GLU A 128 3.17 4.87 18.84
C GLU A 128 3.31 5.85 17.67
N TYR A 129 2.59 6.98 17.66
CA TYR A 129 2.58 7.92 16.54
C TYR A 129 3.96 8.47 16.21
N ALA A 130 4.69 8.99 17.21
CA ALA A 130 6.00 9.61 16.97
C ALA A 130 7.07 8.61 16.49
N PRO A 131 7.22 7.40 17.09
CA PRO A 131 8.10 6.36 16.53
C PRO A 131 7.74 5.98 15.09
N GLN A 132 6.45 5.82 14.77
CA GLN A 132 6.02 5.48 13.41
C GLN A 132 6.26 6.64 12.44
N LEU A 133 6.02 7.88 12.84
CA LEU A 133 6.30 9.06 12.00
C LEU A 133 7.79 9.16 11.67
N ARG A 134 8.67 8.99 12.67
CA ARG A 134 10.12 8.95 12.45
C ARG A 134 10.52 7.82 11.50
N LEU A 135 9.87 6.65 11.59
CA LEU A 135 10.10 5.56 10.65
C LEU A 135 9.69 5.94 9.22
N TYR A 136 8.55 6.61 9.04
CA TYR A 136 8.10 7.10 7.74
C TYR A 136 9.08 8.13 7.15
N LEU A 137 9.50 9.13 7.95
CA LEU A 137 10.48 10.13 7.51
C LEU A 137 11.82 9.50 7.16
N LEU A 138 12.28 8.54 7.95
CA LEU A 138 13.52 7.83 7.68
C LEU A 138 13.43 6.96 6.41
N ALA A 139 12.29 6.31 6.18
CA ALA A 139 12.06 5.51 4.98
C ALA A 139 11.80 6.36 3.74
N LEU A 140 11.47 7.65 3.91
CA LEU A 140 11.35 8.59 2.81
C LEU A 140 12.71 8.88 2.18
N LEU A 141 13.81 8.90 2.96
CA LEU A 141 15.16 9.12 2.45
C LEU A 141 15.58 8.14 1.35
N PRO A 142 15.52 6.80 1.55
CA PRO A 142 15.83 5.86 0.48
C PRO A 142 14.80 5.93 -0.66
N LEU A 143 13.53 6.22 -0.39
CA LEU A 143 12.52 6.39 -1.45
C LEU A 143 12.81 7.60 -2.36
N LEU A 144 13.30 8.71 -1.78
CA LEU A 144 13.71 9.90 -2.52
C LEU A 144 14.90 9.63 -3.45
N ILE A 145 15.69 8.61 -3.18
CA ILE A 145 16.80 8.20 -4.04
C ILE A 145 16.30 7.19 -5.09
N THR A 146 15.49 6.21 -4.68
CA THR A 146 15.09 5.12 -5.56
C THR A 146 14.05 5.53 -6.60
N LEU A 147 13.15 6.46 -6.28
CA LEU A 147 12.13 6.92 -7.23
C LEU A 147 12.74 7.65 -8.43
N PRO A 148 13.61 8.68 -8.28
CA PRO A 148 14.25 9.32 -9.42
C PRO A 148 15.07 8.36 -10.27
N VAL A 149 15.82 7.45 -9.63
CA VAL A 149 16.60 6.43 -10.36
C VAL A 149 15.70 5.50 -11.18
N SER A 150 14.54 5.12 -10.64
CA SER A 150 13.54 4.33 -11.36
C SER A 150 12.94 5.11 -12.53
N MET A 151 12.64 6.41 -12.34
CA MET A 151 12.13 7.26 -13.42
C MET A 151 13.15 7.44 -14.54
N MET A 152 14.43 7.63 -14.20
CA MET A 152 15.51 7.67 -15.19
C MET A 152 15.60 6.35 -15.97
N ALA A 153 15.53 5.20 -15.28
CA ALA A 153 15.55 3.89 -15.94
C ALA A 153 14.38 3.71 -16.91
N LEU A 154 13.18 4.15 -16.52
CA LEU A 154 11.99 4.11 -17.37
C LEU A 154 12.13 5.06 -18.57
N SER A 155 12.63 6.29 -18.39
CA SER A 155 12.83 7.23 -19.51
C SER A 155 13.90 6.72 -20.49
N PHE A 156 14.94 6.04 -20.00
CA PHE A 156 15.92 5.39 -20.88
C PHE A 156 15.29 4.25 -21.69
N ALA A 157 14.40 3.47 -21.08
CA ALA A 157 13.66 2.44 -21.80
C ALA A 157 12.73 3.03 -22.87
N GLU A 158 12.07 4.15 -22.59
CA GLU A 158 11.25 4.87 -23.57
C GLU A 158 12.08 5.40 -24.74
N MET A 159 13.23 6.01 -24.49
CA MET A 159 14.15 6.44 -25.56
C MET A 159 14.60 5.27 -26.44
N LYS A 160 14.88 4.10 -25.85
CA LYS A 160 15.26 2.90 -26.59
C LYS A 160 14.09 2.28 -27.34
N ALA A 161 12.90 2.32 -26.78
CA ALA A 161 11.67 1.89 -27.43
C ALA A 161 11.34 2.77 -28.66
N ALA A 162 11.56 4.09 -28.57
CA ALA A 162 11.35 5.02 -29.68
C ALA A 162 12.32 4.80 -30.86
N GLN A 163 13.49 4.20 -30.61
CA GLN A 163 14.47 3.84 -31.65
C GLN A 163 14.18 2.47 -32.30
N ALA A 164 13.25 1.69 -31.74
CA ALA A 164 12.92 0.37 -32.24
C ALA A 164 11.85 0.44 -33.34
N ILE A 165 12.13 -0.18 -34.49
CA ILE A 165 11.19 -0.21 -35.62
C ILE A 165 10.05 -1.23 -35.38
N THR A 166 10.25 -2.19 -34.47
CA THR A 166 9.27 -3.25 -34.19
C THR A 166 8.99 -3.37 -32.69
N TYR A 167 7.71 -3.58 -32.34
CA TYR A 167 7.26 -3.76 -30.96
C TYR A 167 8.00 -4.88 -30.20
N SER A 168 8.35 -5.97 -30.89
CA SER A 168 9.11 -7.10 -30.31
C SER A 168 10.50 -6.69 -29.80
N GLN A 169 11.09 -5.62 -30.36
CA GLN A 169 12.38 -5.09 -29.95
C GLN A 169 12.25 -4.08 -28.80
N ALA A 170 11.11 -3.39 -28.68
CA ALA A 170 10.83 -2.42 -27.61
C ALA A 170 10.36 -3.07 -26.30
N ALA A 171 9.52 -4.10 -26.39
CA ALA A 171 8.93 -4.80 -25.24
C ALA A 171 9.95 -5.24 -24.14
N PRO A 172 11.10 -5.87 -24.46
CA PRO A 172 12.04 -6.31 -23.43
C PRO A 172 12.65 -5.15 -22.63
N TRP A 173 12.85 -3.97 -23.24
CA TRP A 173 13.37 -2.79 -22.54
C TRP A 173 12.39 -2.26 -21.51
N HIS A 174 11.09 -2.23 -21.84
CA HIS A 174 10.06 -1.85 -20.89
C HIS A 174 9.98 -2.85 -19.72
N TYR A 175 9.94 -4.15 -20.00
CA TYR A 175 9.91 -5.16 -18.94
C TYR A 175 11.16 -5.12 -18.06
N GLY A 176 12.35 -4.91 -18.66
CA GLY A 176 13.60 -4.76 -17.93
C GLY A 176 13.60 -3.55 -17.00
N ALA A 177 13.14 -2.38 -17.46
CA ALA A 177 13.07 -1.18 -16.64
C ALA A 177 12.03 -1.29 -15.51
N TRP A 178 10.88 -1.91 -15.77
CA TRP A 178 9.88 -2.21 -14.73
C TRP A 178 10.43 -3.20 -13.69
N ALA A 179 11.10 -4.27 -14.13
CA ALA A 179 11.72 -5.23 -13.23
C ALA A 179 12.81 -4.57 -12.37
N PHE A 180 13.67 -3.75 -12.97
CA PHE A 180 14.68 -2.99 -12.26
C PHE A 180 14.08 -2.04 -11.22
N SER A 181 13.07 -1.26 -11.60
CA SER A 181 12.35 -0.36 -10.70
C SER A 181 11.71 -1.11 -9.53
N ALA A 182 11.10 -2.27 -9.81
CA ALA A 182 10.51 -3.12 -8.77
C ALA A 182 11.58 -3.65 -7.79
N VAL A 183 12.72 -4.14 -8.29
CA VAL A 183 13.84 -4.61 -7.46
C VAL A 183 14.40 -3.49 -6.59
N LEU A 184 14.39 -2.25 -7.06
CA LEU A 184 14.90 -1.09 -6.34
C LEU A 184 13.92 -0.60 -5.25
N VAL A 185 12.63 -0.52 -5.56
CA VAL A 185 11.60 0.09 -4.70
C VAL A 185 10.99 -0.91 -3.71
N LEU A 186 10.75 -2.16 -4.11
CA LEU A 186 10.09 -3.16 -3.28
C LEU A 186 10.83 -3.43 -1.95
N PRO A 187 12.17 -3.60 -1.92
CA PRO A 187 12.89 -3.82 -0.67
C PRO A 187 12.74 -2.63 0.29
N VAL A 188 12.76 -1.40 -0.22
CA VAL A 188 12.57 -0.20 0.60
C VAL A 188 11.19 -0.19 1.22
N LEU A 189 10.13 -0.40 0.44
CA LEU A 189 8.75 -0.46 0.95
C LEU A 189 8.54 -1.61 1.93
N ALA A 190 9.13 -2.77 1.65
CA ALA A 190 9.03 -3.93 2.51
C ALA A 190 9.85 -3.80 3.81
N SER A 191 10.96 -3.06 3.80
CA SER A 191 11.75 -2.76 5.00
C SER A 191 10.91 -2.03 6.06
N ILE A 192 9.96 -1.18 5.64
CA ILE A 192 9.01 -0.50 6.53
C ILE A 192 8.13 -1.52 7.26
N SER A 193 7.63 -2.52 6.54
CA SER A 193 6.80 -3.57 7.15
C SER A 193 7.60 -4.45 8.11
N ALA A 194 8.87 -4.75 7.79
CA ALA A 194 9.77 -5.48 8.67
C ALA A 194 10.14 -4.67 9.93
N ALA A 195 10.38 -3.36 9.80
CA ALA A 195 10.64 -2.47 10.91
C ALA A 195 9.43 -2.36 11.85
N ARG A 196 8.21 -2.31 11.31
CA ARG A 196 6.96 -2.34 12.11
C ARG A 196 6.78 -3.64 12.88
N ALA A 197 7.10 -4.76 12.24
CA ALA A 197 7.10 -6.04 12.93
C ALA A 197 8.14 -6.06 14.07
N ALA A 198 9.32 -5.44 13.90
CA ALA A 198 10.30 -5.29 14.97
C ALA A 198 9.77 -4.44 16.15
N PHE A 199 9.02 -3.37 15.87
CA PHE A 199 8.30 -2.61 16.90
C PHE A 199 7.24 -3.47 17.58
N ALA A 200 6.49 -4.30 16.86
CA ALA A 200 5.50 -5.20 17.47
C ALA A 200 6.13 -6.29 18.35
N THR A 201 7.35 -6.73 18.04
CA THR A 201 8.07 -7.74 18.84
C THR A 201 8.68 -7.17 20.13
N ASP A 202 9.19 -5.93 20.10
CA ASP A 202 9.93 -5.33 21.22
C ASP A 202 9.30 -3.99 21.65
N PRO A 203 8.56 -3.96 22.78
CA PRO A 203 7.88 -2.75 23.25
C PRO A 203 8.83 -1.68 23.80
N MET A 204 10.08 -2.03 24.14
CA MET A 204 11.08 -1.07 24.62
C MET A 204 11.78 -0.33 23.47
N LEU A 205 11.58 -0.79 22.23
CA LEU A 205 12.22 -0.21 21.06
C LEU A 205 11.61 1.16 20.73
N ARG A 206 12.35 2.24 20.99
CA ARG A 206 11.94 3.63 20.66
C ARG A 206 12.64 4.21 19.42
N SER A 207 13.74 3.61 18.97
CA SER A 207 14.55 4.13 17.87
C SER A 207 14.12 3.52 16.53
N ALA A 208 13.72 4.38 15.58
CA ALA A 208 13.33 3.98 14.24
C ALA A 208 14.50 3.40 13.43
N LEU A 209 15.71 3.94 13.61
CA LEU A 209 16.93 3.43 12.96
C LEU A 209 17.23 2.00 13.39
N LEU A 210 17.12 1.70 14.69
CA LEU A 210 17.33 0.35 15.20
C LEU A 210 16.24 -0.62 14.72
N ALA A 211 14.99 -0.16 14.62
CA ALA A 211 13.89 -0.95 14.04
C ALA A 211 14.14 -1.30 12.58
N LEU A 212 14.57 -0.30 11.79
CA LEU A 212 14.89 -0.44 10.39
C LEU A 212 16.10 -1.36 10.19
N GLY A 213 17.17 -1.20 10.99
CA GLY A 213 18.32 -2.09 10.99
C GLY A 213 17.97 -3.54 11.34
N ARG A 214 17.07 -3.77 12.30
CA ARG A 214 16.53 -5.12 12.59
C ARG A 214 15.73 -5.67 11.40
N GLY A 215 14.95 -4.84 10.72
CA GLY A 215 14.23 -5.19 9.50
C GLY A 215 15.17 -5.62 8.36
N TRP A 216 16.21 -4.84 8.07
CA TRP A 216 17.24 -5.16 7.08
C TRP A 216 18.01 -6.43 7.44
N ARG A 217 18.35 -6.62 8.73
CA ARG A 217 18.99 -7.86 9.19
C ARG A 217 18.09 -9.08 8.96
N LEU A 218 16.79 -8.98 9.21
CA LEU A 218 15.84 -10.06 8.90
C LEU A 218 15.81 -10.36 7.40
N MET A 219 15.79 -9.31 6.56
CA MET A 219 15.81 -9.45 5.10
C MET A 219 17.08 -10.17 4.61
N GLY A 220 18.25 -9.83 5.16
CA GLY A 220 19.51 -10.50 4.81
C GLY A 220 19.62 -11.93 5.34
N GLN A 221 19.20 -12.18 6.58
CA GLN A 221 19.34 -13.50 7.22
C GLN A 221 18.28 -14.52 6.79
N ARG A 222 17.07 -14.06 6.46
CA ARG A 222 15.93 -14.92 6.11
C ARG A 222 15.24 -14.45 4.84
N PHE A 223 16.03 -14.10 3.82
CA PHE A 223 15.57 -13.53 2.55
C PHE A 223 14.40 -14.29 1.94
N PHE A 224 14.52 -15.61 1.77
CA PHE A 224 13.45 -16.43 1.16
C PHE A 224 12.17 -16.48 2.01
N ALA A 225 12.28 -16.55 3.33
CA ALA A 225 11.10 -16.57 4.21
C ALA A 225 10.38 -15.21 4.22
N TRP A 226 11.15 -14.12 4.24
CA TRP A 226 10.62 -12.76 4.12
C TRP A 226 9.95 -12.56 2.75
N LEU A 227 10.60 -12.96 1.67
CA LEU A 227 10.08 -12.84 0.31
C LEU A 227 8.81 -13.67 0.12
N ALA A 228 8.78 -14.90 0.64
CA ALA A 228 7.57 -15.73 0.62
C ALA A 228 6.41 -15.07 1.36
N VAL A 229 6.65 -14.51 2.55
CA VAL A 229 5.61 -13.80 3.30
C VAL A 229 5.10 -12.59 2.54
N LEU A 230 5.99 -11.81 1.91
CA LEU A 230 5.60 -10.68 1.07
C LEU A 230 4.74 -11.11 -0.11
N LEU A 231 5.23 -12.06 -0.92
CA LEU A 231 4.56 -12.48 -2.14
C LEU A 231 3.19 -13.08 -1.84
N VAL A 232 3.10 -14.00 -0.87
CA VAL A 232 1.83 -14.65 -0.51
C VAL A 232 0.80 -13.65 0.01
N THR A 233 1.22 -12.63 0.77
CA THR A 233 0.29 -11.61 1.30
C THR A 233 -0.07 -10.53 0.28
N LEU A 234 0.69 -10.38 -0.81
CA LEU A 234 0.34 -9.48 -1.92
C LEU A 234 -0.74 -10.08 -2.82
N LEU A 235 -0.76 -11.41 -3.00
CA LEU A 235 -1.69 -12.10 -3.90
C LEU A 235 -3.18 -11.78 -3.65
N PRO A 236 -3.71 -11.79 -2.40
CA PRO A 236 -5.12 -11.49 -2.16
C PRO A 236 -5.50 -10.07 -2.56
N GLY A 237 -4.59 -9.10 -2.32
CA GLY A 237 -4.82 -7.71 -2.69
C GLY A 237 -4.86 -7.52 -4.20
N LEU A 238 -3.91 -8.14 -4.91
CA LEU A 238 -3.86 -8.11 -6.37
C LEU A 238 -5.07 -8.82 -7.00
N ALA A 239 -5.43 -9.99 -6.49
CA ALA A 239 -6.60 -10.73 -6.95
C ALA A 239 -7.88 -9.91 -6.76
N ALA A 240 -8.07 -9.29 -5.59
CA ALA A 240 -9.23 -8.43 -5.33
C ALA A 240 -9.26 -7.20 -6.25
N SER A 241 -8.12 -6.56 -6.52
CA SER A 241 -8.08 -5.42 -7.46
C SER A 241 -8.37 -5.82 -8.89
N LEU A 242 -7.87 -6.99 -9.34
CA LEU A 242 -8.14 -7.50 -10.69
C LEU A 242 -9.60 -7.89 -10.85
N LEU A 243 -10.20 -8.51 -9.83
CA LEU A 243 -11.63 -8.81 -9.81
C LEU A 243 -12.46 -7.53 -9.87
N LEU A 244 -12.10 -6.50 -9.08
CA LEU A 244 -12.78 -5.21 -9.14
C LEU A 244 -12.67 -4.56 -10.53
N ALA A 245 -11.49 -4.59 -11.16
CA ALA A 245 -11.31 -4.08 -12.51
C ALA A 245 -12.18 -4.83 -13.52
N ARG A 246 -12.27 -6.16 -13.41
CA ARG A 246 -13.14 -6.99 -14.26
C ARG A 246 -14.62 -6.68 -14.06
N LEU A 247 -15.05 -6.47 -12.81
CA LEU A 247 -16.43 -6.14 -12.47
C LEU A 247 -16.78 -4.69 -12.88
N GLY A 248 -15.84 -3.76 -12.77
CA GLY A 248 -16.03 -2.37 -13.19
C GLY A 248 -16.08 -2.18 -14.71
N LEU A 249 -15.43 -3.08 -15.47
CA LEU A 249 -15.49 -3.13 -16.93
C LEU A 249 -16.71 -3.93 -17.46
N ALA A 250 -17.43 -4.62 -16.58
CA ALA A 250 -18.70 -5.26 -16.94
C ALA A 250 -19.79 -4.18 -16.99
N HIS A 251 -20.06 -3.70 -18.20
CA HIS A 251 -21.04 -2.65 -18.54
C HIS A 251 -22.37 -2.79 -17.76
N GLY A 252 -22.82 -1.69 -17.15
CA GLY A 252 -24.16 -1.59 -16.51
C GLY A 252 -24.24 -1.92 -15.02
N ALA A 253 -23.12 -2.12 -14.32
CA ALA A 253 -23.15 -2.30 -12.87
C ALA A 253 -23.72 -1.06 -12.16
N SER A 254 -24.81 -1.24 -11.41
CA SER A 254 -25.37 -0.18 -10.55
C SER A 254 -24.27 0.36 -9.59
N PRO A 255 -24.34 1.63 -9.16
CA PRO A 255 -23.27 2.24 -8.38
C PRO A 255 -23.03 1.54 -7.02
N LEU A 256 -24.07 0.93 -6.45
CA LEU A 256 -24.02 0.23 -5.17
C LEU A 256 -23.12 -1.03 -5.17
N PRO A 257 -23.28 -2.04 -6.06
CA PRO A 257 -22.41 -3.20 -6.09
C PRO A 257 -20.96 -2.85 -6.41
N THR A 258 -20.70 -1.86 -7.27
CA THR A 258 -19.34 -1.40 -7.55
C THR A 258 -18.69 -0.77 -6.32
N LEU A 259 -19.46 0.04 -5.57
CA LEU A 259 -19.01 0.60 -4.29
C LEU A 259 -18.75 -0.52 -3.28
N LEU A 260 -19.67 -1.47 -3.09
CA LEU A 260 -19.46 -2.59 -2.17
C LEU A 260 -18.24 -3.43 -2.54
N ALA A 261 -18.07 -3.77 -3.82
CA ALA A 261 -16.90 -4.49 -4.31
C ALA A 261 -15.60 -3.72 -4.02
N SER A 262 -15.58 -2.40 -4.23
CA SER A 262 -14.42 -1.57 -3.89
C SER A 262 -14.09 -1.62 -2.39
N GLN A 263 -15.10 -1.59 -1.51
CA GLN A 263 -14.89 -1.65 -0.06
C GLN A 263 -14.35 -3.02 0.37
N ILE A 264 -14.85 -4.11 -0.23
CA ILE A 264 -14.34 -5.47 0.00
C ILE A 264 -12.87 -5.57 -0.43
N THR A 265 -12.51 -4.98 -1.57
CA THR A 265 -11.11 -4.93 -2.03
C THR A 265 -10.23 -4.17 -1.04
N VAL A 266 -10.66 -3.00 -0.56
CA VAL A 266 -9.93 -2.21 0.45
C VAL A 266 -9.75 -3.01 1.75
N LEU A 267 -10.79 -3.66 2.24
CA LEU A 267 -10.73 -4.50 3.44
C LEU A 267 -9.79 -5.69 3.25
N THR A 268 -9.79 -6.31 2.08
CA THR A 268 -8.87 -7.42 1.74
C THR A 268 -7.41 -6.96 1.76
N VAL A 269 -7.13 -5.76 1.23
CA VAL A 269 -5.79 -5.16 1.28
C VAL A 269 -5.39 -4.80 2.72
N GLY A 270 -6.32 -4.27 3.53
CA GLY A 270 -6.08 -3.99 4.95
C GLY A 270 -5.76 -5.27 5.74
N TRP A 271 -6.55 -6.32 5.51
CA TRP A 271 -6.36 -7.64 6.11
C TRP A 271 -5.03 -8.26 5.74
N SER A 272 -4.65 -8.20 4.46
CA SER A 272 -3.38 -8.78 4.00
C SER A 272 -2.17 -8.06 4.60
N ARG A 273 -2.25 -6.73 4.78
CA ARG A 273 -1.23 -5.93 5.47
C ARG A 273 -1.08 -6.33 6.93
N LEU A 274 -2.17 -6.54 7.67
CA LEU A 274 -2.11 -7.00 9.06
C LEU A 274 -1.60 -8.44 9.17
N ALA A 275 -2.07 -9.35 8.31
CA ALA A 275 -1.60 -10.73 8.27
C ALA A 275 -0.09 -10.81 8.00
N ARG A 276 0.42 -9.97 7.09
CA ARG A 276 1.84 -9.81 6.81
C ARG A 276 2.63 -9.34 8.03
N LEU A 277 2.15 -8.31 8.73
CA LEU A 277 2.82 -7.80 9.92
C LEU A 277 2.87 -8.85 11.04
N ALA A 278 1.77 -9.56 11.26
CA ALA A 278 1.70 -10.65 12.24
C ALA A 278 2.61 -11.83 11.87
N ALA A 279 2.71 -12.18 10.58
CA ALA A 279 3.62 -13.22 10.10
C ALA A 279 5.09 -12.80 10.29
N LEU A 280 5.45 -11.57 9.93
CA LEU A 280 6.81 -11.04 10.10
C LEU A 280 7.22 -10.95 11.57
N GLN A 281 6.32 -10.56 12.48
CA GLN A 281 6.59 -10.50 13.92
C GLN A 281 7.04 -11.86 14.49
N ARG A 282 6.46 -12.95 13.98
CA ARG A 282 6.80 -14.33 14.37
C ARG A 282 8.12 -14.84 13.78
N LEU A 283 8.62 -14.20 12.73
CA LEU A 283 9.92 -14.55 12.14
C LEU A 283 11.10 -13.93 12.90
N PHE A 284 10.84 -12.91 13.73
CA PHE A 284 11.84 -12.32 14.61
C PHE A 284 12.16 -13.24 15.80
N PRO A 285 13.43 -13.32 16.22
CA PRO A 285 13.79 -13.99 17.47
C PRO A 285 13.14 -13.28 18.66
N LYS A 286 12.68 -14.05 19.65
CA LYS A 286 12.05 -13.50 20.87
C LYS A 286 13.07 -12.67 21.67
N PRO A 287 12.65 -11.55 22.29
CA PRO A 287 13.51 -10.78 23.16
C PRO A 287 13.94 -11.65 24.35
N GLY A 288 15.23 -11.97 24.44
CA GLY A 288 15.81 -12.88 25.43
C GLY A 288 16.79 -13.89 24.84
N ASP A 289 16.70 -14.18 23.55
CA ASP A 289 17.52 -15.20 22.87
C ASP A 289 18.83 -14.65 22.27
N ARG A 290 19.28 -13.48 22.75
CA ARG A 290 20.58 -12.91 22.39
C ARG A 290 21.63 -13.35 23.41
N ARG A 291 22.19 -14.54 23.20
CA ARG A 291 23.58 -14.82 23.54
C ARG A 291 24.36 -14.91 22.24
#